data_AF-A0AAW0WWP0-F1
#
_entry.id   AF-A0AAW0WWP0-F1
#
_cell.length_a   1.000
_cell.length_b   1.000
_cell.length_c   1.000
_cell.angle_alpha   90.00
_cell.angle_beta   90.00
_cell.angle_gamma   90.00
#
_symmetry.space_group_name_H-M   'P 1'
#
loop_
_entity.id
_entity.type
_entity.pdbx_description
1 polymer ?
#
loop_
_entity_poly.entity_id
_entity_poly.type
_entity_poly.pdbx_seq_one_letter_code
_entity_poly.pdbx_strand_id
1 'polypeptide(L)'
;MAWLNEILAKITAPELPRDVPGSEAVISRHKEYKTEIDARADAFDKFSAAGNALIDQGHFMAEEIAEKIATLEARRKLLVESWHSRDTIYEHNFDLRVFLRDTQVFEAWIESRESIVKEDQMGDSITEVEELIRCHDDFLKTIDAQEDKLDPIKRFTLIEGEFQAQKRREENDRKAEVARREQERMENIKRKEVQRITDERRREDERRRTQEIKFTKEDMERVRLSMNGEYAKSPSTREPESHSSSSSEAAETSSTPEVHPRKTLEVPDEDGLYRSGSQTSLTSLKRDIKRAESMKVDLKKAKRTPSFTTRRRTQSFRKHKRMENMANLPPVEIQGYLERKQELQSGGKKATIRSWKLFYTVLCGQLLCFFKDEDDFYDQKAASPPISIHQAKIEIADDYTKKKHVFRVITRDNAEYLFVTESEVNLEEWVTKLGFHAQLPPSMQLMSYDNHKA
;
A
#
# COMPACT_ATOMS: atom_id res chain seq x y z
N MET A 1 -1.57 38.31 -5.57
CA MET A 1 -1.88 37.36 -6.67
C MET A 1 -0.87 37.39 -7.82
N ALA A 2 -0.73 38.44 -8.62
CA ALA A 2 0.10 38.43 -9.84
C ALA A 2 1.54 37.87 -9.64
N TRP A 3 2.28 38.41 -8.67
CA TRP A 3 3.63 37.93 -8.33
C TRP A 3 3.69 36.44 -7.93
N LEU A 4 2.69 35.90 -7.22
CA LEU A 4 2.63 34.45 -6.90
C LEU A 4 2.55 33.59 -8.17
N ASN A 5 1.84 34.08 -9.19
CA ASN A 5 1.73 33.37 -10.47
C ASN A 5 3.04 33.46 -11.26
N GLU A 6 3.73 34.60 -11.21
CA GLU A 6 5.03 34.82 -11.86
C GLU A 6 6.12 33.93 -11.26
N ILE A 7 6.29 33.92 -9.94
CA ILE A 7 7.33 33.09 -9.29
C ILE A 7 6.99 31.60 -9.40
N LEU A 8 5.71 31.21 -9.35
CA LEU A 8 5.35 29.82 -9.64
C LEU A 8 5.69 29.44 -11.09
N ALA A 9 5.48 30.31 -12.08
CA ALA A 9 5.85 30.04 -13.46
C ALA A 9 7.37 29.85 -13.62
N LYS A 10 8.19 30.63 -12.91
CA LYS A 10 9.65 30.45 -12.85
C LYS A 10 10.04 29.09 -12.25
N ILE A 11 9.46 28.72 -11.11
CA ILE A 11 9.72 27.45 -10.40
C ILE A 11 9.23 26.22 -11.19
N THR A 12 8.11 26.36 -11.90
CA THR A 12 7.49 25.24 -12.65
C THR A 12 8.03 25.07 -14.06
N ALA A 13 9.07 25.82 -14.45
CA ALA A 13 9.73 25.72 -15.75
C ALA A 13 10.07 24.26 -16.15
N PRO A 14 9.97 23.89 -17.44
CA PRO A 14 10.11 22.49 -17.87
C PRO A 14 11.55 21.98 -17.95
N GLU A 15 12.54 22.86 -17.82
CA GLU A 15 13.94 22.54 -18.07
C GLU A 15 14.62 21.87 -16.87
N LEU A 16 15.36 20.80 -17.16
CA LEU A 16 16.18 20.03 -16.23
C LEU A 16 17.55 19.78 -16.88
N PRO A 17 18.67 20.23 -16.27
CA PRO A 17 20.00 20.16 -16.87
C PRO A 17 20.51 18.74 -17.17
N ARG A 18 21.56 18.67 -18.00
CA ARG A 18 22.18 17.42 -18.48
C ARG A 18 23.60 17.19 -17.98
N ASP A 19 24.13 18.17 -17.27
CA ASP A 19 25.52 18.40 -16.93
C ASP A 19 25.63 19.00 -15.52
N VAL A 20 26.78 18.84 -14.86
CA VAL A 20 26.97 19.33 -13.48
C VAL A 20 26.86 20.87 -13.39
N PRO A 21 27.53 21.69 -14.23
CA PRO A 21 27.45 23.15 -14.13
C PRO A 21 26.04 23.72 -14.37
N GLY A 22 25.30 23.14 -15.33
CA GLY A 22 23.90 23.48 -15.55
C GLY A 22 23.03 23.17 -14.32
N SER A 23 23.25 22.02 -13.67
CA SER A 23 22.56 21.65 -12.41
C SER A 23 22.88 22.61 -11.27
N GLU A 24 24.13 23.03 -11.11
CA GLU A 24 24.53 24.04 -10.11
C GLU A 24 23.87 25.40 -10.37
N ALA A 25 23.82 25.84 -11.63
CA ALA A 25 23.24 27.12 -12.02
C ALA A 25 21.72 27.20 -11.76
N VAL A 26 20.97 26.11 -11.95
CA VAL A 26 19.53 26.09 -11.60
C VAL A 26 19.31 26.02 -10.08
N ILE A 27 20.18 25.33 -9.33
CA ILE A 27 20.11 25.29 -7.86
C ILE A 27 20.39 26.68 -7.26
N SER A 28 21.38 27.43 -7.75
CA SER A 28 21.61 28.82 -7.32
C SER A 28 20.37 29.68 -7.52
N ARG A 29 19.81 29.66 -8.73
CA ARG A 29 18.62 30.44 -9.08
C ARG A 29 17.38 30.04 -8.28
N HIS A 30 17.24 28.77 -7.92
CA HIS A 30 16.14 28.29 -7.09
C HIS A 30 16.27 28.74 -5.62
N LYS A 31 17.50 28.91 -5.12
CA LYS A 31 17.80 29.53 -3.81
C LYS A 31 17.59 31.05 -3.82
N GLU A 32 17.86 31.73 -4.94
CA GLU A 32 17.45 33.12 -5.16
C GLU A 32 15.92 33.27 -5.08
N TYR A 33 15.15 32.38 -5.73
CA TYR A 33 13.69 32.36 -5.63
C TYR A 33 13.19 32.08 -4.19
N LYS A 34 13.86 31.22 -3.42
CA LYS A 34 13.54 30.99 -2.00
C LYS A 34 13.68 32.27 -1.19
N THR A 35 14.80 32.98 -1.39
CA THR A 35 15.07 34.27 -0.76
C THR A 35 14.02 35.32 -1.14
N GLU A 36 13.59 35.35 -2.41
CA GLU A 36 12.53 36.24 -2.89
C GLU A 36 11.16 35.94 -2.24
N ILE A 37 10.86 34.66 -1.98
CA ILE A 37 9.64 34.20 -1.31
C ILE A 37 9.66 34.57 0.17
N ASP A 38 10.74 34.26 0.88
CA ASP A 38 10.87 34.48 2.32
C ASP A 38 10.81 35.99 2.65
N ALA A 39 11.47 36.83 1.85
CA ALA A 39 11.46 38.29 1.98
C ALA A 39 10.06 38.93 1.83
N ARG A 40 9.05 38.17 1.35
CA ARG A 40 7.65 38.64 1.24
C ARG A 40 6.70 37.98 2.23
N ALA A 41 7.16 37.05 3.08
CA ALA A 41 6.29 36.35 4.03
C ALA A 41 5.48 37.33 4.90
N ASP A 42 6.17 38.24 5.58
CA ASP A 42 5.60 39.33 6.40
C ASP A 42 4.56 40.19 5.65
N ALA A 43 4.73 40.41 4.35
CA ALA A 43 3.76 41.16 3.54
C ALA A 43 2.46 40.37 3.27
N PHE A 44 2.52 39.04 3.17
CA PHE A 44 1.31 38.21 3.16
C PHE A 44 0.65 38.17 4.54
N ASP A 45 1.44 37.98 5.59
CA ASP A 45 0.94 37.85 6.97
C ASP A 45 0.24 39.14 7.42
N LYS A 46 0.79 40.31 7.08
CA LYS A 46 0.14 41.62 7.28
C LYS A 46 -1.12 41.81 6.43
N PHE A 47 -1.16 41.29 5.20
CA PHE A 47 -2.35 41.38 4.35
C PHE A 47 -3.51 40.54 4.92
N SER A 48 -3.24 39.28 5.30
CA SER A 48 -4.26 38.42 5.95
C SER A 48 -4.72 39.02 7.28
N ALA A 49 -3.80 39.52 8.11
CA ALA A 49 -4.15 40.16 9.38
C ALA A 49 -5.05 41.41 9.20
N ALA A 50 -4.75 42.28 8.24
CA ALA A 50 -5.57 43.46 7.94
C ALA A 50 -6.96 43.08 7.39
N GLY A 51 -7.04 42.04 6.55
CA GLY A 51 -8.29 41.53 6.02
C GLY A 51 -9.16 40.87 7.10
N ASN A 52 -8.57 40.06 7.97
CA ASN A 52 -9.26 39.44 9.11
C ASN A 52 -9.79 40.51 10.09
N ALA A 53 -9.01 41.56 10.38
CA ALA A 53 -9.46 42.65 11.22
C ALA A 53 -10.70 43.38 10.65
N LEU A 54 -10.89 43.43 9.32
CA LEU A 54 -12.13 43.96 8.70
C LEU A 54 -13.31 42.99 8.84
N ILE A 55 -13.07 41.68 8.79
CA ILE A 55 -14.08 40.64 9.04
C ILE A 55 -14.56 40.72 10.49
N ASP A 56 -13.63 40.79 11.45
CA ASP A 56 -13.92 40.89 12.89
C ASP A 56 -14.70 42.17 13.26
N GLN A 57 -14.51 43.25 12.49
CA GLN A 57 -15.25 44.51 12.61
C GLN A 57 -16.64 44.48 11.95
N GLY A 58 -17.06 43.35 11.36
CA GLY A 58 -18.37 43.21 10.71
C GLY A 58 -18.49 43.99 9.40
N HIS A 59 -17.40 44.18 8.66
CA HIS A 59 -17.42 44.90 7.38
C HIS A 59 -18.42 44.27 6.39
N PHE A 60 -19.18 45.09 5.66
CA PHE A 60 -20.28 44.64 4.80
C PHE A 60 -19.90 43.68 3.65
N MET A 61 -18.60 43.54 3.36
CA MET A 61 -18.03 42.59 2.39
C MET A 61 -17.21 41.46 3.04
N ALA A 62 -17.42 41.16 4.33
CA ALA A 62 -16.61 40.20 5.09
C ALA A 62 -16.47 38.82 4.40
N GLU A 63 -17.54 38.31 3.77
CA GLU A 63 -17.52 37.05 3.03
C GLU A 63 -16.59 37.09 1.80
N GLU A 64 -16.66 38.14 0.99
CA GLU A 64 -15.77 38.34 -0.18
C GLU A 64 -14.31 38.62 0.23
N ILE A 65 -14.11 39.26 1.38
CA ILE A 65 -12.78 39.44 1.97
C ILE A 65 -12.21 38.08 2.41
N ALA A 66 -13.01 37.26 3.10
CA ALA A 66 -12.60 35.92 3.55
C ALA A 66 -12.25 35.00 2.38
N GLU A 67 -13.06 34.98 1.31
CA GLU A 67 -12.78 34.20 0.09
C GLU A 67 -11.45 34.63 -0.55
N LYS A 68 -11.18 35.94 -0.62
CA LYS A 68 -9.93 36.47 -1.18
C LYS A 68 -8.70 36.16 -0.34
N ILE A 69 -8.80 36.18 1.00
CA ILE A 69 -7.73 35.75 1.91
C ILE A 69 -7.47 34.25 1.73
N ALA A 70 -8.50 33.41 1.82
CA ALA A 70 -8.37 31.96 1.66
C ALA A 70 -7.77 31.57 0.29
N THR A 71 -8.16 32.27 -0.78
CA THR A 71 -7.60 32.11 -2.13
C THR A 71 -6.12 32.50 -2.18
N LEU A 72 -5.73 33.60 -1.52
CA LEU A 72 -4.33 34.06 -1.45
C LEU A 72 -3.46 33.09 -0.66
N GLU A 73 -3.94 32.58 0.47
CA GLU A 73 -3.24 31.64 1.34
C GLU A 73 -3.09 30.26 0.72
N ALA A 74 -4.15 29.73 0.08
CA ALA A 74 -4.07 28.52 -0.72
C ALA A 74 -3.04 28.66 -1.86
N ARG A 75 -2.96 29.85 -2.48
CA ARG A 75 -1.97 30.14 -3.54
C ARG A 75 -0.55 30.27 -3.00
N ARG A 76 -0.35 30.86 -1.81
CA ARG A 76 0.94 30.92 -1.10
C ARG A 76 1.41 29.53 -0.69
N LYS A 77 0.53 28.70 -0.13
CA LYS A 77 0.81 27.30 0.23
C LYS A 77 1.27 26.50 -0.99
N LEU A 78 0.51 26.54 -2.09
CA LEU A 78 0.87 25.85 -3.34
C LEU A 78 2.21 26.33 -3.92
N LEU A 79 2.57 27.61 -3.78
CA LEU A 79 3.89 28.12 -4.17
C LEU A 79 5.00 27.49 -3.33
N VAL A 80 4.84 27.45 -2.01
CA VAL A 80 5.84 26.87 -1.09
C VAL A 80 5.98 25.36 -1.30
N GLU A 81 4.88 24.63 -1.49
CA GLU A 81 4.88 23.19 -1.79
C GLU A 81 5.57 22.90 -3.14
N SER A 82 5.28 23.72 -4.17
CA SER A 82 5.92 23.60 -5.49
C SER A 82 7.42 23.95 -5.46
N TRP A 83 7.83 24.89 -4.60
CA TRP A 83 9.24 25.23 -4.41
C TRP A 83 10.02 24.05 -3.83
N HIS A 84 9.55 23.46 -2.72
CA HIS A 84 10.21 22.30 -2.11
C HIS A 84 10.21 21.09 -3.05
N SER A 85 9.07 20.81 -3.70
CA SER A 85 8.97 19.71 -4.66
C SER A 85 9.94 19.87 -5.84
N ARG A 86 10.26 21.10 -6.24
CA ARG A 86 11.26 21.38 -7.27
C ARG A 86 12.70 21.34 -6.75
N ASP A 87 12.94 21.77 -5.52
CA ASP A 87 14.26 21.77 -4.87
C ASP A 87 14.82 20.34 -4.81
N THR A 88 14.05 19.41 -4.25
CA THR A 88 14.36 17.97 -4.21
C THR A 88 14.62 17.37 -5.60
N ILE A 89 13.89 17.80 -6.64
CA ILE A 89 14.14 17.35 -8.02
C ILE A 89 15.48 17.86 -8.54
N TYR A 90 15.89 19.09 -8.22
CA TYR A 90 17.19 19.62 -8.61
C TYR A 90 18.35 19.01 -7.81
N GLU A 91 18.19 18.77 -6.50
CA GLU A 91 19.19 18.07 -5.68
C GLU A 91 19.46 16.65 -6.21
N HIS A 92 18.41 15.87 -6.47
CA HIS A 92 18.54 14.52 -7.05
C HIS A 92 19.10 14.53 -8.48
N ASN A 93 18.80 15.57 -9.26
CA ASN A 93 19.37 15.71 -10.59
C ASN A 93 20.86 16.02 -10.54
N PHE A 94 21.29 16.95 -9.67
CA PHE A 94 22.70 17.29 -9.45
C PHE A 94 23.49 16.08 -8.95
N ASP A 95 22.99 15.36 -7.93
CA ASP A 95 23.61 14.14 -7.42
C ASP A 95 23.85 13.09 -8.53
N LEU A 96 22.83 12.88 -9.37
CA LEU A 96 22.93 11.99 -10.53
C LEU A 96 23.90 12.52 -11.60
N ARG A 97 24.02 13.84 -11.82
CA ARG A 97 25.01 14.41 -12.76
C ARG A 97 26.44 14.25 -12.25
N VAL A 98 26.66 14.44 -10.96
CA VAL A 98 27.96 14.21 -10.31
C VAL A 98 28.34 12.73 -10.43
N PHE A 99 27.45 11.82 -10.02
CA PHE A 99 27.68 10.37 -10.16
C PHE A 99 27.99 9.96 -11.60
N LEU A 100 27.18 10.37 -12.59
CA LEU A 100 27.40 10.01 -13.99
C LEU A 100 28.73 10.57 -14.55
N ARG A 101 29.12 11.79 -14.16
CA ARG A 101 30.42 12.37 -14.53
C ARG A 101 31.57 11.54 -13.95
N ASP A 102 31.49 11.21 -12.67
CA ASP A 102 32.58 10.54 -11.95
C ASP A 102 32.77 9.10 -12.44
N THR A 103 31.66 8.39 -12.68
CA THR A 103 31.66 7.09 -13.37
C THR A 103 32.28 7.19 -14.77
N GLN A 104 31.87 8.15 -15.62
CA GLN A 104 32.44 8.31 -16.97
C GLN A 104 33.95 8.63 -16.97
N VAL A 105 34.41 9.44 -16.02
CA VAL A 105 35.85 9.75 -15.85
C VAL A 105 36.63 8.50 -15.42
N PHE A 106 36.02 7.63 -14.60
CA PHE A 106 36.65 6.40 -14.13
C PHE A 106 36.61 5.27 -15.19
N GLU A 107 35.50 5.13 -15.93
CA GLU A 107 35.38 4.23 -17.09
C GLU A 107 36.43 4.56 -18.16
N ALA A 108 36.54 5.83 -18.58
CA ALA A 108 37.55 6.26 -19.54
C ALA A 108 38.99 6.07 -19.03
N TRP A 109 39.20 6.15 -17.71
CA TRP A 109 40.50 5.82 -17.10
C TRP A 109 40.80 4.31 -17.19
N ILE A 110 39.82 3.43 -16.88
CA ILE A 110 39.96 1.97 -17.07
C ILE A 110 40.25 1.64 -18.54
N GLU A 111 39.49 2.18 -19.49
CA GLU A 111 39.69 1.96 -20.92
C GLU A 111 41.12 2.35 -21.36
N SER A 112 41.68 3.43 -20.81
CA SER A 112 43.06 3.88 -21.05
C SER A 112 44.16 3.00 -20.43
N ARG A 113 43.78 1.98 -19.66
CA ARG A 113 44.65 1.01 -18.98
C ARG A 113 44.42 -0.42 -19.43
N GLU A 114 43.23 -0.74 -19.92
CA GLU A 114 42.85 -2.07 -20.39
C GLU A 114 43.78 -2.58 -21.52
N SER A 115 44.26 -1.67 -22.38
CA SER A 115 45.24 -1.99 -23.44
C SER A 115 46.59 -2.46 -22.89
N ILE A 116 47.07 -1.87 -21.79
CA ILE A 116 48.35 -2.21 -21.15
C ILE A 116 48.29 -3.61 -20.52
N VAL A 117 47.12 -3.98 -19.97
CA VAL A 117 46.89 -5.30 -19.36
C VAL A 117 46.67 -6.41 -20.39
N LYS A 118 46.28 -6.04 -21.63
CA LYS A 118 46.09 -6.98 -22.76
C LYS A 118 47.36 -7.28 -23.55
N GLU A 119 48.49 -6.68 -23.17
CA GLU A 119 49.76 -6.83 -23.87
C GLU A 119 50.52 -8.07 -23.39
N ASP A 120 50.33 -9.19 -24.10
CA ASP A 120 50.96 -10.50 -23.85
C ASP A 120 52.45 -10.53 -24.27
N GLN A 121 53.22 -9.52 -23.85
CA GLN A 121 54.66 -9.43 -24.09
C GLN A 121 55.44 -10.15 -22.99
N MET A 122 56.03 -11.29 -23.35
CA MET A 122 56.95 -12.06 -22.51
C MET A 122 58.37 -11.84 -23.02
N GLY A 123 59.17 -11.02 -22.32
CA GLY A 123 60.48 -10.56 -22.80
C GLY A 123 61.48 -11.67 -23.11
N ASP A 124 62.31 -11.45 -24.14
CA ASP A 124 63.31 -12.41 -24.66
C ASP A 124 64.59 -12.45 -23.81
N SER A 125 64.75 -11.55 -22.83
CA SER A 125 65.93 -11.46 -21.95
C SER A 125 65.60 -11.23 -20.47
N ILE A 126 66.51 -11.62 -19.58
CA ILE A 126 66.34 -11.44 -18.12
C ILE A 126 66.13 -9.96 -17.78
N THR A 127 66.92 -9.06 -18.36
CA THR A 127 66.80 -7.61 -18.13
C THR A 127 65.43 -7.08 -18.58
N GLU A 128 64.92 -7.54 -19.72
CA GLU A 128 63.62 -7.14 -20.25
C GLU A 128 62.46 -7.66 -19.38
N VAL A 129 62.57 -8.90 -18.86
CA VAL A 129 61.63 -9.45 -17.88
C VAL A 129 61.66 -8.68 -16.56
N GLU A 130 62.85 -8.28 -16.07
CA GLU A 130 62.99 -7.42 -14.88
C GLU A 130 62.36 -6.02 -15.10
N GLU A 131 62.50 -5.45 -16.30
CA GLU A 131 61.86 -4.17 -16.65
C GLU A 131 60.32 -4.30 -16.80
N LEU A 132 59.83 -5.39 -17.40
CA LEU A 132 58.39 -5.69 -17.48
C LEU A 132 57.78 -5.85 -16.07
N ILE A 133 58.45 -6.57 -15.16
CA ILE A 133 58.02 -6.72 -13.76
C ILE A 133 57.97 -5.34 -13.07
N ARG A 134 59.01 -4.50 -13.21
CA ARG A 134 59.02 -3.15 -12.64
C ARG A 134 57.86 -2.29 -13.19
N CYS A 135 57.61 -2.35 -14.49
CA CYS A 135 56.50 -1.64 -15.13
C CYS A 135 55.14 -2.14 -14.63
N HIS A 136 54.99 -3.43 -14.36
CA HIS A 136 53.78 -3.99 -13.75
C HIS A 136 53.60 -3.53 -12.29
N ASP A 137 54.66 -3.57 -11.48
CA ASP A 137 54.64 -3.06 -10.10
C ASP A 137 54.29 -1.56 -10.04
N ASP A 138 54.82 -0.75 -10.95
CA ASP A 138 54.47 0.67 -11.04
C ASP A 138 53.03 0.87 -11.56
N PHE A 139 52.54 0.03 -12.46
CA PHE A 139 51.14 0.03 -12.89
C PHE A 139 50.18 -0.29 -11.72
N LEU A 140 50.46 -1.33 -10.92
CA LEU A 140 49.66 -1.67 -9.73
C LEU A 140 49.57 -0.49 -8.75
N LYS A 141 50.69 0.19 -8.45
CA LYS A 141 50.70 1.41 -7.62
C LYS A 141 49.81 2.52 -8.19
N THR A 142 49.64 2.61 -9.52
CA THR A 142 48.70 3.58 -10.11
C THR A 142 47.23 3.18 -9.96
N ILE A 143 46.91 1.88 -9.86
CA ILE A 143 45.57 1.38 -9.54
C ILE A 143 45.24 1.70 -8.08
N ASP A 144 46.12 1.35 -7.15
CA ASP A 144 45.94 1.62 -5.71
C ASP A 144 45.71 3.13 -5.48
N ALA A 145 46.49 3.97 -6.14
CA ALA A 145 46.35 5.43 -6.11
C ALA A 145 45.07 5.99 -6.79
N GLN A 146 44.21 5.15 -7.37
CA GLN A 146 42.86 5.52 -7.80
C GLN A 146 41.74 5.02 -6.87
N GLU A 147 42.00 4.22 -5.83
CA GLU A 147 40.90 3.62 -5.05
C GLU A 147 39.97 4.68 -4.42
N ASP A 148 40.50 5.80 -3.93
CA ASP A 148 39.69 6.92 -3.39
C ASP A 148 38.65 7.45 -4.40
N LYS A 149 38.89 7.30 -5.71
CA LYS A 149 37.96 7.74 -6.78
C LYS A 149 36.81 6.76 -7.00
N LEU A 150 36.90 5.53 -6.49
CA LEU A 150 35.78 4.61 -6.48
C LEU A 150 34.74 4.99 -5.43
N ASP A 151 35.08 5.65 -4.34
CA ASP A 151 34.12 5.91 -3.24
C ASP A 151 32.92 6.79 -3.66
N PRO A 152 33.09 7.85 -4.49
CA PRO A 152 31.98 8.57 -5.13
C PRO A 152 31.07 7.73 -6.05
N ILE A 153 31.50 6.53 -6.44
CA ILE A 153 30.82 5.58 -7.34
C ILE A 153 30.26 4.36 -6.57
N LYS A 154 30.97 3.88 -5.53
CA LYS A 154 30.55 2.84 -4.58
C LYS A 154 29.36 3.27 -3.71
N ARG A 155 29.19 4.59 -3.49
CA ARG A 155 28.09 5.15 -2.69
C ARG A 155 26.72 4.92 -3.32
N PHE A 156 25.68 4.98 -2.49
CA PHE A 156 24.30 5.06 -2.96
C PHE A 156 23.96 6.49 -3.44
N THR A 157 23.17 6.62 -4.50
CA THR A 157 22.60 7.91 -4.92
C THR A 157 21.39 8.28 -4.05
N LEU A 158 21.05 9.57 -4.01
CA LEU A 158 19.89 10.07 -3.24
C LEU A 158 18.58 9.43 -3.72
N ILE A 159 18.42 9.23 -5.04
CA ILE A 159 17.23 8.62 -5.64
C ILE A 159 17.03 7.17 -5.16
N GLU A 160 18.11 6.40 -5.07
CA GLU A 160 18.04 5.02 -4.59
C GLU A 160 17.81 4.97 -3.07
N GLY A 161 18.40 5.91 -2.31
CA GLY A 161 18.18 6.09 -0.88
C GLY A 161 16.72 6.41 -0.56
N GLU A 162 16.12 7.36 -1.29
CA GLU A 162 14.69 7.66 -1.25
C GLU A 162 13.82 6.44 -1.55
N PHE A 163 14.18 5.68 -2.59
CA PHE A 163 13.44 4.48 -2.99
C PHE A 163 13.47 3.37 -1.93
N GLN A 164 14.62 3.18 -1.25
CA GLN A 164 14.67 2.32 -0.06
C GLN A 164 13.83 2.87 1.09
N ALA A 165 13.87 4.18 1.34
CA ALA A 165 13.07 4.82 2.39
C ALA A 165 11.56 4.71 2.12
N GLN A 166 11.13 4.82 0.85
CA GLN A 166 9.76 4.57 0.43
C GLN A 166 9.33 3.15 0.72
N LYS A 167 10.07 2.13 0.27
CA LYS A 167 9.77 0.71 0.54
C LYS A 167 9.64 0.43 2.04
N ARG A 168 10.51 1.05 2.86
CA ARG A 168 10.48 0.92 4.33
C ARG A 168 9.22 1.55 4.95
N ARG A 169 8.74 2.68 4.41
CA ARG A 169 7.45 3.29 4.80
C ARG A 169 6.28 2.38 4.41
N GLU A 170 6.21 1.94 3.16
CA GLU A 170 5.16 1.04 2.64
C GLU A 170 5.08 -0.28 3.43
N GLU A 171 6.22 -0.87 3.81
CA GLU A 171 6.25 -2.08 4.62
C GLU A 171 5.78 -1.83 6.07
N ASN A 172 6.13 -0.68 6.65
CA ASN A 172 5.69 -0.28 7.99
C ASN A 172 4.18 0.02 8.02
N ASP A 173 3.65 0.71 7.01
CA ASP A 173 2.21 0.97 6.87
C ASP A 173 1.42 -0.34 6.72
N ARG A 174 1.96 -1.30 5.95
CA ARG A 174 1.38 -2.65 5.84
C ARG A 174 1.39 -3.40 7.17
N LYS A 175 2.47 -3.29 7.98
CA LYS A 175 2.55 -3.85 9.33
C LYS A 175 1.54 -3.19 10.28
N ALA A 176 1.41 -1.87 10.22
CA ALA A 176 0.46 -1.10 11.04
C ALA A 176 -1.01 -1.44 10.70
N GLU A 177 -1.36 -1.59 9.42
CA GLU A 177 -2.70 -2.01 9.00
C GLU A 177 -3.05 -3.43 9.51
N VAL A 178 -2.09 -4.37 9.49
CA VAL A 178 -2.28 -5.72 10.08
C VAL A 178 -2.44 -5.62 11.59
N ALA A 179 -1.56 -4.90 12.29
CA ALA A 179 -1.62 -4.72 13.73
C ALA A 179 -2.95 -4.08 14.19
N ARG A 180 -3.47 -3.07 13.45
CA ARG A 180 -4.77 -2.45 13.76
C ARG A 180 -5.91 -3.46 13.62
N ARG A 181 -5.92 -4.28 12.55
CA ARG A 181 -6.93 -5.35 12.37
C ARG A 181 -6.87 -6.41 13.46
N GLU A 182 -5.68 -6.78 13.92
CA GLU A 182 -5.51 -7.73 15.02
C GLU A 182 -5.96 -7.13 16.35
N GLN A 183 -5.65 -5.85 16.62
CA GLN A 183 -6.16 -5.13 17.79
C GLN A 183 -7.70 -5.00 17.75
N GLU A 184 -8.29 -4.57 16.62
CA GLU A 184 -9.74 -4.54 16.41
C GLU A 184 -10.37 -5.92 16.68
N ARG A 185 -9.74 -7.01 16.24
CA ARG A 185 -10.21 -8.38 16.50
C ARG A 185 -10.12 -8.75 17.99
N MET A 186 -9.02 -8.42 18.65
CA MET A 186 -8.82 -8.67 20.09
C MET A 186 -9.77 -7.83 20.96
N GLU A 187 -10.02 -6.57 20.61
CA GLU A 187 -11.02 -5.73 21.26
C GLU A 187 -12.43 -6.28 21.07
N ASN A 188 -12.80 -6.74 19.87
CA ASN A 188 -14.10 -7.38 19.63
C ASN A 188 -14.28 -8.69 20.41
N ILE A 189 -13.21 -9.45 20.66
CA ILE A 189 -13.24 -10.62 21.55
C ILE A 189 -13.43 -10.17 23.01
N LYS A 190 -12.64 -9.20 23.50
CA LYS A 190 -12.76 -8.63 24.85
C LYS A 190 -14.17 -8.07 25.12
N ARG A 191 -14.74 -7.30 24.19
CA ARG A 191 -16.10 -6.73 24.30
C ARG A 191 -17.16 -7.82 24.43
N LYS A 192 -17.08 -8.89 23.63
CA LYS A 192 -17.99 -10.04 23.71
C LYS A 192 -17.89 -10.79 25.04
N GLU A 193 -16.68 -10.98 25.56
CA GLU A 193 -16.48 -11.68 26.84
C GLU A 193 -16.94 -10.83 28.04
N VAL A 194 -16.66 -9.51 28.03
CA VAL A 194 -17.21 -8.57 29.03
C VAL A 194 -18.74 -8.56 28.99
N GLN A 195 -19.35 -8.59 27.80
CA GLN A 195 -20.80 -8.71 27.67
C GLN A 195 -21.33 -10.04 28.22
N ARG A 196 -20.66 -11.18 27.91
CA ARG A 196 -21.00 -12.51 28.45
C ARG A 196 -21.01 -12.52 29.98
N ILE A 197 -19.95 -11.99 30.59
CA ILE A 197 -19.80 -11.87 32.06
C ILE A 197 -20.86 -10.94 32.66
N THR A 198 -21.20 -9.85 31.98
CA THR A 198 -22.22 -8.89 32.44
C THR A 198 -23.62 -9.51 32.41
N ASP A 199 -23.98 -10.21 31.34
CA ASP A 199 -25.24 -10.94 31.25
C ASP A 199 -25.30 -12.12 32.24
N GLU A 200 -24.16 -12.78 32.51
CA GLU A 200 -24.05 -13.85 33.52
C GLU A 200 -24.32 -13.31 34.93
N ARG A 201 -23.66 -12.24 35.35
CA ARG A 201 -23.92 -11.54 36.61
C ARG A 201 -25.37 -11.08 36.72
N ARG A 202 -25.92 -10.47 35.67
CA ARG A 202 -27.33 -10.04 35.65
C ARG A 202 -28.30 -11.20 35.90
N ARG A 203 -28.08 -12.36 35.27
CA ARG A 203 -28.90 -13.55 35.51
C ARG A 203 -28.68 -14.13 36.91
N GLU A 204 -27.51 -13.96 37.50
CA GLU A 204 -27.25 -14.34 38.88
C GLU A 204 -27.99 -13.43 39.87
N ASP A 205 -27.94 -12.11 39.69
CA ASP A 205 -28.71 -11.14 40.48
C ASP A 205 -30.23 -11.38 40.37
N GLU A 206 -30.70 -11.73 39.17
CA GLU A 206 -32.11 -12.07 38.90
C GLU A 206 -32.53 -13.40 39.56
N ARG A 207 -31.62 -14.39 39.64
CA ARG A 207 -31.78 -15.60 40.45
C ARG A 207 -31.78 -15.31 41.95
N ARG A 208 -30.86 -14.48 42.44
CA ARG A 208 -30.79 -14.06 43.85
C ARG A 208 -32.10 -13.37 44.26
N ARG A 209 -32.58 -12.40 43.47
CA ARG A 209 -33.88 -11.71 43.67
C ARG A 209 -35.13 -12.62 43.59
N THR A 210 -35.04 -13.76 42.91
CA THR A 210 -36.15 -14.75 42.85
C THR A 210 -36.02 -15.85 43.88
N GLN A 211 -34.85 -15.98 44.54
CA GLN A 211 -34.61 -16.82 45.71
C GLN A 211 -34.67 -16.05 47.04
N GLU A 212 -34.76 -14.71 46.99
CA GLU A 212 -35.15 -13.88 48.13
C GLU A 212 -36.58 -14.23 48.58
N ILE A 213 -36.67 -15.17 49.52
CA ILE A 213 -37.91 -15.51 50.22
C ILE A 213 -38.40 -14.26 50.94
N LYS A 214 -39.36 -13.56 50.35
CA LYS A 214 -40.19 -12.58 51.04
C LYS A 214 -41.05 -13.32 52.06
N PHE A 215 -40.49 -13.55 53.25
CA PHE A 215 -41.27 -13.95 54.42
C PHE A 215 -42.39 -12.93 54.60
N THR A 216 -43.62 -13.34 54.28
CA THR A 216 -44.78 -12.50 54.56
C THR A 216 -44.98 -12.45 56.07
N LYS A 217 -45.69 -11.43 56.56
CA LYS A 217 -46.04 -11.33 57.98
C LYS A 217 -46.78 -12.60 58.45
N GLU A 218 -47.65 -13.15 57.59
CA GLU A 218 -48.38 -14.39 57.83
C GLU A 218 -47.49 -15.63 57.89
N ASP A 219 -46.39 -15.70 57.14
CA ASP A 219 -45.47 -16.84 57.19
C ASP A 219 -44.60 -16.79 58.46
N MET A 220 -44.23 -15.58 58.90
CA MET A 220 -43.61 -15.36 60.21
C MET A 220 -44.59 -15.70 61.35
N GLU A 221 -45.89 -15.47 61.18
CA GLU A 221 -46.93 -15.88 62.12
C GLU A 221 -47.23 -17.39 62.05
N ARG A 222 -47.22 -18.03 60.87
CA ARG A 222 -47.34 -19.51 60.71
C ARG A 222 -46.24 -20.25 61.46
N VAL A 223 -44.99 -19.78 61.40
CA VAL A 223 -43.86 -20.36 62.16
C VAL A 223 -44.01 -20.13 63.68
N ARG A 224 -44.65 -19.05 64.13
CA ARG A 224 -44.98 -18.82 65.55
C ARG A 224 -46.15 -19.67 66.04
N LEU A 225 -47.10 -19.98 65.17
CA LEU A 225 -48.30 -20.76 65.46
C LEU A 225 -48.02 -22.28 65.46
N SER A 226 -47.08 -22.77 64.63
CA SER A 226 -46.67 -24.18 64.64
C SER A 226 -45.81 -24.60 65.84
N MET A 227 -45.31 -23.64 66.63
CA MET A 227 -44.44 -23.89 67.79
C MET A 227 -45.13 -23.74 69.17
N ASN A 228 -46.45 -23.49 69.22
CA ASN A 228 -47.20 -23.38 70.48
C ASN A 228 -48.40 -24.34 70.48
N GLY A 229 -48.16 -25.63 70.74
CA GLY A 229 -49.15 -26.67 70.44
C GLY A 229 -49.19 -27.94 71.29
N GLU A 230 -48.26 -28.22 72.22
CA GLU A 230 -48.50 -29.07 73.41
C GLU A 230 -47.31 -29.10 74.39
N TYR A 231 -47.53 -29.59 75.61
CA TYR A 231 -46.64 -29.45 76.77
C TYR A 231 -46.12 -30.79 77.34
N ALA A 232 -45.00 -30.68 78.07
CA ALA A 232 -44.54 -31.58 79.14
C ALA A 232 -44.05 -33.02 78.82
N LYS A 233 -42.75 -33.25 79.06
CA LYS A 233 -42.31 -33.95 80.29
C LYS A 233 -40.80 -33.88 80.57
N SER A 234 -40.47 -33.27 81.71
CA SER A 234 -39.46 -33.68 82.71
C SER A 234 -37.95 -33.80 82.35
N PRO A 235 -37.03 -33.78 83.35
CA PRO A 235 -35.63 -33.39 83.11
C PRO A 235 -34.56 -34.42 83.57
N SER A 236 -33.28 -34.02 83.40
CA SER A 236 -32.06 -34.64 83.96
C SER A 236 -31.59 -35.92 83.23
N THR A 237 -30.28 -36.20 83.08
CA THR A 237 -29.11 -35.81 83.89
C THR A 237 -27.83 -35.59 83.04
N ARG A 238 -26.79 -35.02 83.70
CA ARG A 238 -25.33 -35.16 83.44
C ARG A 238 -24.65 -34.38 82.31
N GLU A 239 -24.02 -33.29 82.75
CA GLU A 239 -22.59 -32.96 82.54
C GLU A 239 -21.63 -34.19 82.62
N PRO A 240 -20.40 -34.16 82.05
CA PRO A 240 -19.47 -33.03 82.19
C PRO A 240 -18.68 -32.56 80.95
N GLU A 241 -18.06 -31.39 81.13
CA GLU A 241 -16.74 -30.94 80.64
C GLU A 241 -16.15 -31.52 79.33
N SER A 242 -15.96 -30.65 78.34
CA SER A 242 -14.59 -30.30 77.89
C SER A 242 -14.56 -29.08 76.95
N HIS A 243 -13.88 -28.01 77.39
CA HIS A 243 -13.27 -26.91 76.62
C HIS A 243 -13.91 -26.41 75.30
N SER A 244 -14.44 -25.19 75.34
CA SER A 244 -14.20 -24.22 74.27
C SER A 244 -13.88 -22.82 74.84
N SER A 245 -12.73 -22.30 74.44
CA SER A 245 -12.18 -20.98 74.79
C SER A 245 -11.19 -20.64 73.68
N SER A 246 -11.46 -19.66 72.81
CA SER A 246 -11.31 -18.20 73.04
C SER A 246 -9.91 -17.72 72.68
N SER A 247 -9.83 -16.54 72.06
CA SER A 247 -8.64 -15.69 71.86
C SER A 247 -7.49 -16.30 71.03
N SER A 248 -6.94 -15.71 69.96
CA SER A 248 -6.66 -14.30 69.57
C SER A 248 -5.47 -13.64 70.25
N GLU A 249 -4.46 -13.27 69.46
CA GLU A 249 -3.52 -12.13 69.60
C GLU A 249 -2.85 -11.95 68.21
N ALA A 250 -2.64 -10.78 67.59
CA ALA A 250 -2.17 -9.44 68.03
C ALA A 250 -0.62 -9.34 68.11
N ALA A 251 0.05 -8.19 67.95
CA ALA A 251 -0.35 -6.77 67.87
C ALA A 251 0.59 -5.98 66.89
N GLU A 252 0.57 -4.64 66.67
CA GLU A 252 -0.25 -3.53 67.22
C GLU A 252 -0.91 -2.65 66.10
N THR A 253 -0.57 -1.40 65.70
CA THR A 253 0.51 -0.43 66.08
C THR A 253 0.09 1.05 65.91
N SER A 254 0.59 1.95 66.78
CA SER A 254 0.63 3.45 66.74
C SER A 254 0.82 4.07 65.32
N SER A 255 0.32 5.27 64.95
CA SER A 255 0.17 6.54 65.71
C SER A 255 -0.88 7.54 65.15
N THR A 256 -1.23 8.56 65.94
CA THR A 256 -2.08 9.76 65.65
C THR A 256 -1.24 11.03 65.32
N PRO A 257 -1.78 12.27 65.15
CA PRO A 257 -3.10 12.77 64.65
C PRO A 257 -3.01 13.94 63.60
N GLU A 258 -4.19 14.36 63.06
CA GLU A 258 -4.58 15.74 62.64
C GLU A 258 -3.78 16.48 61.51
N VAL A 259 -4.32 17.44 60.73
CA VAL A 259 -5.26 18.55 61.02
C VAL A 259 -6.33 18.79 59.92
N HIS A 260 -7.51 19.24 60.34
CA HIS A 260 -8.61 19.87 59.59
C HIS A 260 -9.08 21.14 60.37
N PRO A 261 -10.02 22.01 59.90
CA PRO A 261 -10.80 22.09 58.65
C PRO A 261 -10.49 23.44 57.90
N ARG A 262 -11.25 24.06 56.95
CA ARG A 262 -12.69 24.31 56.69
C ARG A 262 -12.94 24.56 55.16
N LYS A 263 -14.09 24.24 54.53
CA LYS A 263 -15.50 24.70 54.72
C LYS A 263 -15.73 26.19 54.29
N THR A 264 -16.74 26.61 53.50
CA THR A 264 -17.86 25.92 52.79
C THR A 264 -18.67 26.87 51.88
N LEU A 265 -19.54 26.31 50.98
CA LEU A 265 -20.79 26.88 50.41
C LEU A 265 -20.66 28.08 49.42
N GLU A 266 -21.63 28.45 48.55
CA GLU A 266 -23.02 27.97 48.31
C GLU A 266 -23.46 28.17 46.82
N VAL A 267 -24.68 27.72 46.45
CA VAL A 267 -25.33 27.89 45.11
C VAL A 267 -26.65 28.70 45.26
N PRO A 268 -27.28 29.18 44.17
CA PRO A 268 -28.68 28.77 43.88
C PRO A 268 -29.06 28.61 42.38
N ASP A 269 -30.21 27.97 42.12
CA ASP A 269 -30.92 27.81 40.83
C ASP A 269 -31.90 29.01 40.58
N GLU A 270 -32.95 29.06 39.73
CA GLU A 270 -33.83 28.16 38.92
C GLU A 270 -34.41 29.03 37.75
N ASP A 271 -35.17 28.64 36.71
CA ASP A 271 -35.79 27.41 36.15
C ASP A 271 -35.92 27.60 34.60
N GLY A 272 -36.33 26.59 33.83
CA GLY A 272 -36.92 26.80 32.49
C GLY A 272 -37.42 25.52 31.80
N LEU A 273 -38.75 25.29 31.80
CA LEU A 273 -39.37 24.02 31.36
C LEU A 273 -40.24 24.09 30.08
N TYR A 274 -40.30 22.95 29.35
CA TYR A 274 -41.34 22.54 28.37
C TYR A 274 -41.50 23.38 27.06
N ARG A 275 -42.26 22.96 26.02
CA ARG A 275 -42.45 21.63 25.36
C ARG A 275 -43.27 21.82 24.05
N SER A 276 -42.82 21.19 22.94
CA SER A 276 -43.63 20.83 21.74
C SER A 276 -44.23 21.94 20.85
N GLY A 277 -43.82 21.94 19.56
CA GLY A 277 -44.60 22.43 18.41
C GLY A 277 -44.26 21.58 17.18
N SER A 278 -45.25 21.11 16.40
CA SER A 278 -45.06 20.11 15.34
C SER A 278 -46.09 20.26 14.20
N GLN A 279 -45.91 19.45 13.14
CA GLN A 279 -46.63 19.44 11.85
C GLN A 279 -46.18 20.55 10.86
N THR A 280 -46.24 20.36 9.53
CA THR A 280 -46.85 19.31 8.68
C THR A 280 -45.80 18.55 7.82
N SER A 281 -45.94 17.26 7.44
CA SER A 281 -46.98 16.59 6.62
C SER A 281 -46.97 17.05 5.13
N LEU A 282 -46.96 16.20 4.08
CA LEU A 282 -47.23 14.75 3.95
C LEU A 282 -46.41 14.07 2.81
N THR A 283 -46.23 12.74 2.90
CA THR A 283 -46.09 11.72 1.81
C THR A 283 -45.17 11.99 0.60
N SER A 284 -44.28 11.06 0.23
CA SER A 284 -44.70 9.85 -0.52
C SER A 284 -43.57 8.83 -0.74
N LEU A 285 -43.79 7.54 -1.01
CA LEU A 285 -44.94 6.63 -0.73
C LEU A 285 -44.49 5.15 -0.91
N LYS A 286 -44.39 4.36 0.18
CA LYS A 286 -44.44 2.86 0.21
C LYS A 286 -43.26 2.10 -0.46
N ARG A 287 -42.82 0.86 -0.13
CA ARG A 287 -43.07 -0.26 0.83
C ARG A 287 -42.20 -1.45 0.28
N ASP A 288 -41.86 -2.57 0.93
CA ASP A 288 -42.01 -3.08 2.31
C ASP A 288 -41.14 -4.35 2.56
N ILE A 289 -40.93 -4.70 3.84
CA ILE A 289 -40.98 -6.09 4.41
C ILE A 289 -39.85 -7.14 4.16
N LYS A 290 -39.14 -7.47 5.28
CA LYS A 290 -38.68 -8.83 5.77
C LYS A 290 -37.62 -9.64 4.96
N ARG A 291 -36.93 -10.65 5.53
CA ARG A 291 -36.49 -10.98 6.93
C ARG A 291 -35.54 -12.22 6.92
N ALA A 292 -34.34 -12.05 7.49
CA ALA A 292 -33.45 -13.09 8.08
C ALA A 292 -32.91 -14.28 7.24
N GLU A 293 -31.83 -14.88 7.77
CA GLU A 293 -31.15 -16.13 7.36
C GLU A 293 -30.48 -16.12 5.96
N SER A 294 -29.34 -16.77 5.73
CA SER A 294 -28.79 -17.98 6.36
C SER A 294 -27.25 -17.96 6.42
N MET A 295 -26.66 -18.76 7.33
CA MET A 295 -25.22 -18.98 7.40
C MET A 295 -24.72 -19.83 6.22
N LYS A 296 -23.71 -19.35 5.49
CA LYS A 296 -22.90 -20.19 4.61
C LYS A 296 -21.41 -20.01 4.93
N VAL A 297 -20.76 -21.13 5.23
CA VAL A 297 -19.30 -21.20 5.40
C VAL A 297 -18.67 -21.07 4.01
N ASP A 298 -17.83 -20.04 3.83
CA ASP A 298 -17.19 -19.76 2.55
C ASP A 298 -16.04 -20.76 2.32
N LEU A 299 -16.35 -21.88 1.66
CA LEU A 299 -15.33 -22.74 1.06
C LEU A 299 -14.50 -21.92 0.06
N LYS A 300 -13.18 -22.09 0.08
CA LYS A 300 -12.22 -21.27 -0.70
C LYS A 300 -12.65 -21.19 -2.18
N LYS A 301 -13.09 -19.99 -2.61
CA LYS A 301 -13.48 -19.73 -4.01
C LYS A 301 -12.29 -20.02 -4.92
N ALA A 302 -12.51 -20.78 -5.99
CA ALA A 302 -11.51 -20.99 -7.04
C ALA A 302 -11.10 -19.64 -7.66
N LYS A 303 -9.82 -19.49 -8.01
CA LYS A 303 -9.31 -18.28 -8.67
C LYS A 303 -10.03 -18.10 -10.01
N ARG A 304 -10.81 -17.03 -10.15
CA ARG A 304 -11.46 -16.67 -11.42
C ARG A 304 -10.41 -16.21 -12.43
N THR A 305 -10.70 -16.41 -13.71
CA THR A 305 -9.89 -15.82 -14.79
C THR A 305 -9.82 -14.29 -14.68
N PRO A 306 -8.67 -13.67 -15.01
CA PRO A 306 -8.51 -12.22 -14.93
C PRO A 306 -9.38 -11.51 -15.97
N SER A 307 -10.23 -10.58 -15.53
CA SER A 307 -11.08 -9.78 -16.42
C SER A 307 -10.29 -8.61 -16.98
N PHE A 308 -9.77 -8.76 -18.20
CA PHE A 308 -8.94 -7.73 -18.82
C PHE A 308 -9.76 -6.53 -19.34
N THR A 309 -9.37 -5.30 -18.97
CA THR A 309 -10.05 -4.08 -19.46
C THR A 309 -9.60 -3.68 -20.88
N THR A 310 -10.44 -3.98 -21.88
CA THR A 310 -10.17 -3.64 -23.30
C THR A 310 -10.64 -2.24 -23.72
N ARG A 311 -11.32 -1.48 -22.84
CA ARG A 311 -11.79 -0.12 -23.16
C ARG A 311 -10.68 0.91 -23.02
N ARG A 312 -10.26 1.49 -24.15
CA ARG A 312 -9.38 2.67 -24.26
C ARG A 312 -10.04 3.88 -23.58
N ARG A 313 -9.85 4.03 -22.26
CA ARG A 313 -10.19 5.25 -21.52
C ARG A 313 -8.98 6.20 -21.57
N THR A 314 -9.20 7.45 -21.95
CA THR A 314 -8.20 8.51 -21.80
C THR A 314 -7.94 8.76 -20.33
N GLN A 315 -6.68 8.58 -19.91
CA GLN A 315 -6.20 8.91 -18.56
C GLN A 315 -4.81 9.54 -18.70
N SER A 316 -4.75 10.85 -18.51
CA SER A 316 -3.51 11.52 -18.14
C SER A 316 -3.24 11.30 -16.63
N PHE A 317 -1.99 11.51 -16.21
CA PHE A 317 -1.59 11.57 -14.79
C PHE A 317 -1.80 10.30 -13.94
N ARG A 318 -1.20 9.17 -14.35
CA ARG A 318 -0.74 8.12 -13.41
C ARG A 318 0.63 7.58 -13.84
N LYS A 319 1.72 8.16 -13.29
CA LYS A 319 3.11 7.69 -13.51
C LYS A 319 3.73 7.00 -12.28
N HIS A 320 3.06 7.04 -11.12
CA HIS A 320 3.50 6.35 -9.90
C HIS A 320 2.43 5.36 -9.39
N LYS A 321 2.54 4.08 -9.79
CA LYS A 321 2.07 2.93 -8.98
C LYS A 321 2.80 1.61 -9.28
N ARG A 322 4.11 1.66 -9.51
CA ARG A 322 4.97 0.46 -9.60
C ARG A 322 5.18 -0.17 -8.20
N MET A 323 5.44 -1.48 -8.19
CA MET A 323 5.89 -2.35 -7.07
C MET A 323 4.92 -2.94 -6.03
N GLU A 324 3.67 -2.50 -5.85
CA GLU A 324 2.76 -3.22 -4.90
C GLU A 324 2.19 -4.56 -5.43
N ASN A 325 2.09 -4.74 -6.76
CA ASN A 325 1.11 -5.65 -7.35
C ASN A 325 1.63 -6.99 -7.88
N MET A 326 2.88 -7.38 -7.64
CA MET A 326 3.42 -8.64 -8.18
C MET A 326 2.67 -9.88 -7.67
N ALA A 327 2.12 -9.82 -6.44
CA ALA A 327 1.26 -10.87 -5.87
C ALA A 327 -0.19 -10.90 -6.43
N ASN A 328 -0.57 -9.90 -7.23
CA ASN A 328 -1.91 -9.75 -7.84
C ASN A 328 -1.91 -9.96 -9.37
N LEU A 329 -0.75 -10.29 -9.97
CA LEU A 329 -0.69 -10.68 -11.37
C LEU A 329 -1.34 -12.07 -11.59
N PRO A 330 -1.87 -12.35 -12.78
CA PRO A 330 -2.32 -13.70 -13.12
C PRO A 330 -1.15 -14.69 -13.12
N PRO A 331 -1.40 -16.00 -12.94
CA PRO A 331 -0.39 -17.02 -13.24
C PRO A 331 0.06 -16.89 -14.69
N VAL A 332 1.38 -16.75 -14.89
CA VAL A 332 2.03 -16.67 -16.20
C VAL A 332 2.79 -17.97 -16.45
N GLU A 333 2.53 -18.58 -17.59
CA GLU A 333 3.12 -19.88 -17.99
C GLU A 333 4.32 -19.69 -18.94
N ILE A 334 4.24 -18.65 -19.76
CA ILE A 334 5.32 -18.13 -20.62
C ILE A 334 5.02 -16.68 -20.99
N GLN A 335 6.05 -15.86 -21.13
CA GLN A 335 5.97 -14.46 -21.53
C GLN A 335 7.18 -14.07 -22.39
N GLY A 336 7.00 -13.10 -23.29
CA GLY A 336 8.09 -12.60 -24.15
C GLY A 336 7.59 -11.76 -25.32
N TYR A 337 8.52 -11.16 -26.05
CA TYR A 337 8.20 -10.39 -27.24
C TYR A 337 7.93 -11.33 -28.43
N LEU A 338 6.77 -11.18 -29.07
CA LEU A 338 6.39 -11.90 -30.29
C LEU A 338 5.88 -10.90 -31.33
N GLU A 339 6.29 -11.05 -32.59
CA GLU A 339 5.53 -10.43 -33.68
C GLU A 339 4.32 -11.29 -33.99
N ARG A 340 3.12 -10.69 -33.99
CA ARG A 340 1.88 -11.33 -34.41
C ARG A 340 1.40 -10.76 -35.73
N LYS A 341 0.90 -11.65 -36.59
CA LYS A 341 0.06 -11.34 -37.75
C LYS A 341 -1.23 -12.14 -37.66
N GLN A 342 -2.36 -11.53 -38.00
CA GLN A 342 -3.60 -12.27 -38.25
C GLN A 342 -3.75 -12.48 -39.76
N GLU A 343 -4.05 -13.70 -40.19
CA GLU A 343 -4.43 -13.99 -41.59
C GLU A 343 -5.94 -14.16 -41.70
N LEU A 344 -6.57 -14.89 -40.78
CA LEU A 344 -8.02 -15.13 -40.75
C LEU A 344 -8.68 -14.59 -39.47
N GLN A 345 -9.86 -13.99 -39.63
CA GLN A 345 -10.84 -13.67 -38.59
C GLN A 345 -11.80 -14.84 -38.38
N SER A 346 -12.53 -14.79 -37.26
CA SER A 346 -13.60 -15.73 -36.88
C SER A 346 -14.49 -16.12 -38.06
N GLY A 347 -14.64 -17.42 -38.28
CA GLY A 347 -15.32 -17.99 -39.43
C GLY A 347 -14.46 -18.08 -40.71
N GLY A 348 -13.13 -18.11 -40.59
CA GLY A 348 -12.21 -18.35 -41.72
C GLY A 348 -12.13 -17.23 -42.76
N LYS A 349 -12.58 -16.01 -42.44
CA LYS A 349 -12.58 -14.87 -43.37
C LYS A 349 -11.22 -14.15 -43.33
N LYS A 350 -10.67 -13.77 -44.48
CA LYS A 350 -9.40 -13.01 -44.54
C LYS A 350 -9.50 -11.73 -43.71
N ALA A 351 -8.56 -11.53 -42.79
CA ALA A 351 -8.60 -10.44 -41.83
C ALA A 351 -8.38 -9.06 -42.50
N THR A 352 -9.00 -8.03 -41.93
CA THR A 352 -8.97 -6.64 -42.45
C THR A 352 -7.59 -5.99 -42.32
N ILE A 353 -6.83 -6.36 -41.28
CA ILE A 353 -5.48 -5.86 -41.01
C ILE A 353 -4.56 -7.08 -40.88
N ARG A 354 -3.62 -7.21 -41.82
CA ARG A 354 -2.69 -8.36 -41.93
C ARG A 354 -1.23 -7.91 -41.96
N SER A 355 -0.93 -6.79 -41.31
CA SER A 355 0.45 -6.39 -41.03
C SER A 355 0.99 -7.11 -39.80
N TRP A 356 2.27 -7.43 -39.82
CA TRP A 356 3.01 -7.85 -38.63
C TRP A 356 3.05 -6.69 -37.62
N LYS A 357 2.91 -7.02 -36.33
CA LYS A 357 3.06 -6.09 -35.20
C LYS A 357 3.71 -6.80 -34.02
N LEU A 358 4.75 -6.19 -33.45
CA LEU A 358 5.38 -6.64 -32.21
C LEU A 358 4.43 -6.40 -31.02
N PHE A 359 4.33 -7.39 -30.14
CA PHE A 359 3.64 -7.29 -28.85
C PHE A 359 4.47 -7.99 -27.77
N TYR A 360 4.54 -7.40 -26.59
CA TYR A 360 4.85 -8.18 -25.41
C TYR A 360 3.65 -9.11 -25.15
N THR A 361 3.89 -10.42 -25.17
CA THR A 361 2.85 -11.45 -25.20
C THR A 361 2.98 -12.33 -23.96
N VAL A 362 1.84 -12.65 -23.34
CA VAL A 362 1.79 -13.38 -22.06
C VAL A 362 0.73 -14.47 -22.13
N LEU A 363 1.10 -15.70 -21.80
CA LEU A 363 0.17 -16.83 -21.65
C LEU A 363 -0.34 -16.90 -20.20
N CYS A 364 -1.63 -16.63 -20.02
CA CYS A 364 -2.35 -16.78 -18.76
C CYS A 364 -3.38 -17.91 -18.90
N GLY A 365 -2.92 -19.15 -18.68
CA GLY A 365 -3.76 -20.34 -18.85
C GLY A 365 -4.29 -20.47 -20.28
N GLN A 366 -5.60 -20.29 -20.47
CA GLN A 366 -6.24 -20.37 -21.81
C GLN A 366 -6.42 -19.03 -22.52
N LEU A 367 -5.85 -17.94 -21.99
CA LEU A 367 -5.84 -16.62 -22.62
C LEU A 367 -4.42 -16.20 -23.00
N LEU A 368 -4.22 -15.92 -24.29
CA LEU A 368 -3.02 -15.30 -24.82
C LEU A 368 -3.25 -13.78 -24.90
N CYS A 369 -2.54 -13.04 -24.05
CA CYS A 369 -2.72 -11.60 -23.83
C CYS A 369 -1.61 -10.78 -24.51
N PHE A 370 -1.94 -9.57 -24.97
CA PHE A 370 -1.05 -8.74 -25.80
C PHE A 370 -0.92 -7.32 -25.27
N PHE A 371 0.32 -6.89 -25.07
CA PHE A 371 0.72 -5.62 -24.47
C PHE A 371 1.69 -4.89 -25.39
N LYS A 372 1.91 -3.60 -25.15
CA LYS A 372 2.91 -2.82 -25.90
C LYS A 372 4.32 -3.18 -25.46
N ASP A 373 4.50 -3.38 -24.15
CA ASP A 373 5.74 -3.58 -23.41
C ASP A 373 5.39 -4.23 -22.06
N GLU A 374 6.42 -4.56 -21.28
CA GLU A 374 6.25 -5.08 -19.91
C GLU A 374 5.49 -4.13 -18.98
N ASP A 375 5.66 -2.81 -19.14
CA ASP A 375 4.96 -1.82 -18.32
C ASP A 375 3.46 -1.84 -18.55
N ASP A 376 3.01 -1.94 -19.81
CA ASP A 376 1.60 -2.18 -20.14
C ASP A 376 1.07 -3.52 -19.58
N PHE A 377 1.93 -4.53 -19.34
CA PHE A 377 1.56 -5.75 -18.63
C PHE A 377 1.39 -5.52 -17.12
N TYR A 378 2.36 -4.88 -16.45
CA TYR A 378 2.26 -4.56 -15.02
C TYR A 378 1.07 -3.64 -14.69
N ASP A 379 0.78 -2.66 -15.55
CA ASP A 379 -0.37 -1.74 -15.43
C ASP A 379 -1.72 -2.38 -15.86
N GLN A 380 -1.72 -3.61 -16.36
CA GLN A 380 -2.89 -4.30 -16.90
C GLN A 380 -3.61 -3.48 -18.01
N LYS A 381 -2.81 -3.01 -18.98
CA LYS A 381 -3.21 -2.22 -20.16
C LYS A 381 -2.87 -2.92 -21.49
N ALA A 382 -3.79 -3.73 -22.01
CA ALA A 382 -3.58 -4.50 -23.24
C ALA A 382 -3.65 -3.64 -24.51
N ALA A 383 -2.75 -3.94 -25.45
CA ALA A 383 -2.68 -3.32 -26.77
C ALA A 383 -3.72 -3.87 -27.76
N SER A 384 -4.27 -5.06 -27.51
CA SER A 384 -5.37 -5.65 -28.29
C SER A 384 -6.21 -6.63 -27.45
N PRO A 385 -7.40 -7.06 -27.90
CA PRO A 385 -8.14 -8.15 -27.27
C PRO A 385 -7.30 -9.42 -27.13
N PRO A 386 -7.45 -10.18 -26.02
CA PRO A 386 -6.79 -11.47 -25.85
C PRO A 386 -7.39 -12.53 -26.78
N ILE A 387 -6.59 -13.54 -27.12
CA ILE A 387 -7.02 -14.71 -27.90
C ILE A 387 -7.29 -15.86 -26.94
N SER A 388 -8.44 -16.52 -27.08
CA SER A 388 -8.71 -17.78 -26.37
C SER A 388 -8.08 -18.93 -27.14
N ILE A 389 -7.21 -19.71 -26.47
CA ILE A 389 -6.55 -20.88 -27.07
C ILE A 389 -7.24 -22.20 -26.72
N HIS A 390 -8.32 -22.19 -25.94
CA HIS A 390 -9.07 -23.41 -25.61
C HIS A 390 -9.59 -24.10 -26.88
N GLN A 391 -9.13 -25.33 -27.12
CA GLN A 391 -9.37 -26.12 -28.34
C GLN A 391 -8.84 -25.44 -29.63
N ALA A 392 -7.79 -24.63 -29.52
CA ALA A 392 -7.01 -24.19 -30.66
C ALA A 392 -6.02 -25.28 -31.12
N LYS A 393 -5.68 -25.28 -32.41
CA LYS A 393 -4.52 -26.00 -32.93
C LYS A 393 -3.30 -25.10 -32.89
N ILE A 394 -2.17 -25.65 -32.45
CA ILE A 394 -0.88 -24.98 -32.40
C ILE A 394 0.08 -25.83 -33.25
N GLU A 395 0.61 -25.25 -34.32
CA GLU A 395 1.37 -25.95 -35.36
C GLU A 395 2.60 -25.10 -35.74
N ILE A 396 3.72 -25.72 -36.10
CA ILE A 396 4.85 -24.98 -36.69
C ILE A 396 4.47 -24.60 -38.13
N ALA A 397 4.78 -23.38 -38.55
CA ALA A 397 4.37 -22.84 -39.84
C ALA A 397 5.44 -23.10 -40.93
N ASP A 398 5.74 -24.37 -41.20
CA ASP A 398 6.77 -24.79 -42.18
C ASP A 398 6.50 -24.28 -43.61
N ASP A 399 5.23 -24.01 -43.94
CA ASP A 399 4.81 -23.38 -45.19
C ASP A 399 5.14 -21.88 -45.27
N TYR A 400 5.51 -21.25 -44.16
CA TYR A 400 5.74 -19.80 -44.06
C TYR A 400 7.20 -19.38 -44.25
N THR A 401 7.66 -19.37 -45.50
CA THR A 401 9.07 -19.07 -45.85
C THR A 401 9.54 -17.62 -45.65
N LYS A 402 8.68 -16.68 -45.24
CA LYS A 402 9.01 -15.23 -45.20
C LYS A 402 9.66 -14.73 -43.92
N LYS A 403 9.60 -15.51 -42.84
CA LYS A 403 10.33 -15.30 -41.58
C LYS A 403 10.71 -16.67 -41.01
N LYS A 404 11.81 -16.73 -40.24
CA LYS A 404 12.19 -17.94 -39.50
C LYS A 404 11.41 -18.04 -38.18
N HIS A 405 11.43 -19.21 -37.57
CA HIS A 405 10.92 -19.47 -36.22
C HIS A 405 9.46 -19.02 -36.03
N VAL A 406 8.59 -19.45 -36.96
CA VAL A 406 7.17 -19.06 -37.01
C VAL A 406 6.26 -20.21 -36.58
N PHE A 407 5.32 -19.94 -35.68
CA PHE A 407 4.23 -20.86 -35.36
C PHE A 407 2.86 -20.28 -35.74
N ARG A 408 1.92 -21.18 -35.98
CA ARG A 408 0.52 -20.94 -36.33
C ARG A 408 -0.38 -21.29 -35.15
N VAL A 409 -1.33 -20.42 -34.85
CA VAL A 409 -2.42 -20.64 -33.90
C VAL A 409 -3.75 -20.55 -34.66
N ILE A 410 -4.44 -21.68 -34.78
CA ILE A 410 -5.80 -21.75 -35.36
C ILE A 410 -6.78 -21.92 -34.21
N THR A 411 -7.58 -20.89 -33.92
CA THR A 411 -8.56 -20.93 -32.83
C THR A 411 -9.77 -21.81 -33.19
N ARG A 412 -10.55 -22.22 -32.19
CA ARG A 412 -11.76 -23.05 -32.37
C ARG A 412 -12.80 -22.46 -33.35
N ASP A 413 -12.82 -21.13 -33.52
CA ASP A 413 -13.67 -20.40 -34.47
C ASP A 413 -13.00 -20.18 -35.84
N ASN A 414 -11.91 -20.88 -36.14
CA ASN A 414 -11.13 -20.80 -37.39
C ASN A 414 -10.59 -19.40 -37.70
N ALA A 415 -10.20 -18.64 -36.66
CA ALA A 415 -9.31 -17.49 -36.84
C ALA A 415 -7.85 -17.97 -36.82
N GLU A 416 -7.02 -17.43 -37.70
CA GLU A 416 -5.64 -17.88 -37.92
C GLU A 416 -4.67 -16.74 -37.62
N TYR A 417 -3.72 -17.02 -36.73
CA TYR A 417 -2.67 -16.11 -36.34
C TYR A 417 -1.31 -16.77 -36.55
N LEU A 418 -0.36 -16.02 -37.09
CA LEU A 418 1.05 -16.39 -37.19
C LEU A 418 1.84 -15.57 -36.17
N PHE A 419 2.81 -16.22 -35.52
CA PHE A 419 3.66 -15.65 -34.49
C PHE A 419 5.14 -15.93 -34.80
N VAL A 420 5.99 -14.91 -34.70
CA VAL A 420 7.45 -15.03 -34.88
C VAL A 420 8.11 -15.02 -33.50
N THR A 421 9.07 -15.93 -33.31
CA THR A 421 9.96 -16.00 -32.15
C THR A 421 11.39 -15.61 -32.52
N GLU A 422 12.19 -15.24 -31.52
CA GLU A 422 13.59 -14.82 -31.71
C GLU A 422 14.55 -15.99 -31.98
N SER A 423 14.19 -17.20 -31.56
CA SER A 423 15.02 -18.41 -31.65
C SER A 423 14.18 -19.67 -31.84
N GLU A 424 14.83 -20.74 -32.29
CA GLU A 424 14.23 -22.07 -32.44
C GLU A 424 13.85 -22.71 -31.09
N VAL A 425 14.64 -22.46 -30.04
CA VAL A 425 14.31 -22.89 -28.67
C VAL A 425 13.03 -22.19 -28.17
N ASN A 426 12.89 -20.89 -28.44
CA ASN A 426 11.69 -20.14 -28.07
C ASN A 426 10.47 -20.63 -28.88
N LEU A 427 10.63 -20.99 -30.15
CA LEU A 427 9.58 -21.61 -30.97
C LEU A 427 9.05 -22.90 -30.32
N GLU A 428 9.94 -23.82 -29.95
CA GLU A 428 9.58 -25.09 -29.31
C GLU A 428 8.87 -24.88 -27.97
N GLU A 429 9.37 -23.96 -27.12
CA GLU A 429 8.76 -23.68 -25.81
C GLU A 429 7.35 -23.09 -25.96
N TRP A 430 7.17 -22.08 -26.82
CA TRP A 430 5.87 -21.47 -27.09
C TRP A 430 4.87 -22.47 -27.67
N VAL A 431 5.27 -23.25 -28.68
CA VAL A 431 4.40 -24.29 -29.29
C VAL A 431 4.00 -25.34 -28.26
N THR A 432 4.94 -25.81 -27.44
CA THR A 432 4.70 -26.85 -26.43
C THR A 432 3.76 -26.37 -25.33
N LYS A 433 4.03 -25.20 -24.73
CA LYS A 433 3.19 -24.66 -23.65
C LYS A 433 1.80 -24.26 -24.15
N LEU A 434 1.69 -23.60 -25.31
CA LEU A 434 0.39 -23.30 -25.91
C LEU A 434 -0.39 -24.58 -26.26
N GLY A 435 0.27 -25.59 -26.83
CA GLY A 435 -0.35 -26.86 -27.21
C GLY A 435 -0.90 -27.64 -26.01
N PHE A 436 -0.21 -27.57 -24.87
CA PHE A 436 -0.69 -28.09 -23.60
C PHE A 436 -1.92 -27.35 -23.08
N HIS A 437 -1.83 -26.03 -22.86
CA HIS A 437 -2.95 -25.25 -22.31
C HIS A 437 -4.18 -25.22 -23.22
N ALA A 438 -4.01 -25.35 -24.54
CA ALA A 438 -5.11 -25.48 -25.50
C ALA A 438 -5.95 -26.75 -25.31
N GLN A 439 -5.36 -27.83 -24.81
CA GLN A 439 -6.01 -29.14 -24.61
C GLN A 439 -6.61 -29.33 -23.21
N LEU A 440 -6.21 -28.52 -22.22
CA LEU A 440 -6.73 -28.64 -20.85
C LEU A 440 -8.26 -28.39 -20.77
N PRO A 441 -8.99 -29.09 -19.89
CA PRO A 441 -10.34 -28.71 -19.53
C PRO A 441 -10.38 -27.29 -18.90
N PRO A 442 -11.43 -26.47 -19.11
CA PRO A 442 -11.53 -25.14 -18.51
C PRO A 442 -11.44 -25.09 -16.98
N SER A 443 -11.72 -26.19 -16.29
CA SER A 443 -11.54 -26.36 -14.85
C SER A 443 -10.07 -26.43 -14.41
N MET A 444 -9.18 -26.84 -15.32
CA MET A 444 -7.74 -27.04 -15.09
C MET A 444 -6.88 -25.99 -15.81
N GLN A 445 -7.49 -24.96 -16.42
CA GLN A 445 -6.78 -23.99 -17.28
C GLN A 445 -5.62 -23.22 -16.61
N LEU A 446 -5.56 -23.18 -15.27
CA LEU A 446 -4.49 -22.57 -14.46
C LEU A 446 -3.53 -23.61 -13.85
N MET A 447 -3.47 -24.82 -14.41
CA MET A 447 -2.50 -25.85 -14.04
C MET A 447 -1.23 -25.64 -14.85
N SER A 448 -0.13 -25.33 -14.16
CA SER A 448 1.13 -25.00 -14.83
C SER A 448 1.77 -26.21 -15.51
N TYR A 449 2.37 -25.95 -16.68
CA TYR A 449 3.02 -26.96 -17.52
C TYR A 449 4.13 -27.74 -16.79
N ASP A 450 4.93 -27.06 -15.95
CA ASP A 450 6.06 -27.70 -15.27
C ASP A 450 5.58 -28.71 -14.20
N ASN A 451 4.40 -28.47 -13.59
CA ASN A 451 3.75 -29.41 -12.66
C ASN A 451 3.12 -30.64 -13.35
N HIS A 452 3.17 -30.72 -14.69
CA HIS A 452 2.79 -31.90 -15.48
C HIS A 452 4.03 -32.63 -16.05
N LYS A 453 5.24 -32.10 -15.82
CA LYS A 453 6.50 -32.66 -16.32
C LYS A 453 7.28 -33.45 -15.26
N ALA A 454 6.74 -33.53 -14.04
CA ALA A 454 7.21 -34.27 -12.88
C ALA A 454 6.15 -35.27 -12.42
#